data_AF-A0A957GNK7-F1
#
_entry.id   AF-A0A957GNK7-F1
#
_cell.length_a   1.000
_cell.length_b   1.000
_cell.length_c   1.000
_cell.angle_alpha   90.00
_cell.angle_beta   90.00
_cell.angle_gamma   90.00
#
_symmetry.space_group_name_H-M   'P 1'
#
loop_
_entity.id
_entity.type
_entity.pdbx_description
1 polymer ?
#
loop_
_entity_poly.entity_id
_entity_poly.type
_entity_poly.pdbx_seq_one_letter_code
_entity_poly.pdbx_strand_id
1 'polypeptide(L)'
;MGTTLWGLPMYLFGFFCLFLMLGYVVQWPKPKEGQKRPLLLHLLLRWGHAAVWLLLAVACFLWYASYNPLGNQLAANAMILYLLFIVALLYDRRTAKG
;
A
#
# COMPACT_ATOMS: atom_id res chain seq x y z
N MET A 1 18.58 0.45 -16.30
CA MET A 1 18.08 -0.17 -15.06
C MET A 1 17.77 -1.62 -15.41
N GLY A 2 18.47 -2.59 -14.82
CA GLY A 2 18.24 -4.01 -15.15
C GLY A 2 16.79 -4.39 -14.81
N THR A 3 16.16 -5.19 -15.66
CA THR A 3 14.79 -5.70 -15.45
C THR A 3 14.67 -6.68 -14.28
N THR A 4 15.73 -6.80 -13.49
CA THR A 4 15.95 -7.79 -12.44
C THR A 4 16.43 -7.11 -11.16
N LEU A 5 15.69 -7.32 -10.07
CA LEU A 5 16.06 -6.95 -8.70
C LEU A 5 16.49 -8.24 -8.00
N TRP A 6 17.74 -8.34 -7.54
CA TRP A 6 18.30 -9.55 -6.90
C TRP A 6 18.24 -10.81 -7.80
N GLY A 7 18.34 -10.64 -9.12
CA GLY A 7 18.23 -11.74 -10.09
C GLY A 7 16.79 -12.19 -10.38
N LEU A 8 15.79 -11.63 -9.68
CA LEU A 8 14.37 -11.86 -9.93
C LEU A 8 13.78 -10.74 -10.79
N PRO A 9 13.01 -11.07 -11.83
CA PRO A 9 12.43 -10.05 -12.70
C PRO A 9 11.42 -9.17 -11.95
N MET A 10 11.43 -7.87 -12.27
CA MET A 10 10.63 -6.83 -11.60
C MET A 10 9.12 -7.13 -11.57
N TYR A 11 8.60 -7.86 -12.57
CA TYR A 11 7.18 -8.22 -12.65
C TYR A 11 6.76 -9.18 -11.53
N LEU A 12 7.66 -10.03 -11.01
CA LEU A 12 7.34 -10.91 -9.88
C LEU A 12 7.08 -10.10 -8.61
N PHE A 13 7.85 -9.03 -8.40
CA PHE A 13 7.60 -8.10 -7.30
C PHE A 13 6.28 -7.35 -7.46
N GLY A 14 5.92 -6.97 -8.69
CA GLY A 14 4.61 -6.39 -9.00
C GLY A 14 3.46 -7.36 -8.71
N PHE A 15 3.59 -8.62 -9.12
CA PHE A 15 2.62 -9.69 -8.83
C PHE A 15 2.50 -9.98 -7.33
N PHE A 16 3.62 -10.00 -6.61
CA PHE A 16 3.61 -10.18 -5.16
C PHE A 16 2.87 -9.04 -4.46
N CYS A 17 3.09 -7.79 -4.89
CA CYS A 17 2.35 -6.63 -4.39
C CYS A 17 0.84 -6.72 -4.69
N LEU A 18 0.47 -7.14 -5.91
CA LEU A 18 -0.93 -7.38 -6.26
C LEU A 18 -1.56 -8.48 -5.42
N PHE A 19 -0.83 -9.56 -5.16
CA PHE A 19 -1.33 -10.68 -4.37
C PHE A 19 -1.61 -10.25 -2.92
N LEU A 20 -0.73 -9.42 -2.35
CA LEU A 20 -0.94 -8.83 -1.02
C LEU A 20 -2.12 -7.85 -1.01
N MET A 21 -2.29 -7.05 -2.05
CA MET A 21 -3.45 -6.17 -2.22
C MET A 21 -4.75 -6.98 -2.32
N LEU A 22 -4.79 -8.03 -3.14
CA LEU A 22 -5.92 -8.94 -3.28
C LEU A 22 -6.23 -9.65 -1.97
N GLY A 23 -5.22 -10.15 -1.26
CA GLY A 23 -5.39 -10.74 0.08
C GLY A 23 -6.03 -9.75 1.05
N TYR A 24 -5.57 -8.50 1.08
CA TYR A 24 -6.17 -7.46 1.92
C TYR A 24 -7.60 -7.07 1.52
N VAL A 25 -7.93 -7.11 0.23
CA VAL A 25 -9.28 -6.79 -0.27
C VAL A 25 -10.25 -7.95 -0.03
N VAL A 26 -9.84 -9.18 -0.34
CA VAL A 26 -10.67 -10.40 -0.28
C VAL A 26 -10.86 -10.90 1.15
N GLN A 27 -9.79 -10.87 1.96
CA GLN A 27 -9.88 -11.35 3.34
C GLN A 27 -10.69 -10.39 4.23
N TRP A 28 -11.07 -9.19 3.76
CA TRP A 28 -11.73 -8.22 4.63
C TRP A 28 -13.26 -8.39 4.70
N PRO A 29 -13.80 -8.81 5.87
CA PRO A 29 -15.23 -8.86 6.12
C PRO A 29 -15.76 -7.50 6.62
N LYS A 30 -17.09 -7.40 6.65
CA LYS A 30 -17.92 -6.25 7.03
C LYS A 30 -17.48 -5.52 8.32
N PRO A 31 -17.77 -4.21 8.44
CA PRO A 31 -17.51 -3.43 9.65
C PRO A 31 -18.20 -4.05 10.87
N LYS A 32 -17.49 -4.16 11.99
CA LYS A 32 -18.10 -4.42 13.29
C LYS A 32 -18.81 -3.15 13.74
N GLU A 33 -20.12 -3.25 13.94
CA GLU A 33 -20.95 -2.17 14.47
C GLU A 33 -20.47 -1.77 15.87
N GLY A 34 -20.31 -0.46 16.13
CA GLY A 34 -20.14 0.07 17.49
C GLY A 34 -18.85 0.82 17.82
N GLN A 35 -17.85 0.90 16.93
CA GLN A 35 -16.62 1.65 17.24
C GLN A 35 -16.70 3.11 16.74
N LYS A 36 -16.84 4.07 17.66
CA LYS A 36 -16.74 5.53 17.38
C LYS A 36 -15.30 5.92 17.04
N ARG A 37 -14.80 5.50 15.87
CA ARG A 37 -13.59 6.05 15.27
C ARG A 37 -14.00 7.00 14.15
N PRO A 38 -13.33 8.14 13.95
CA PRO A 38 -13.60 8.99 12.80
C PRO A 38 -13.48 8.17 11.51
N LEU A 39 -14.54 8.19 10.69
CA LEU A 39 -14.68 7.34 9.49
C LEU A 39 -13.45 7.42 8.59
N LEU A 40 -12.88 8.61 8.44
CA LEU A 40 -11.66 8.86 7.68
C LEU A 40 -10.45 8.10 8.23
N LEU A 41 -10.25 8.03 9.55
CA LEU A 41 -9.11 7.33 10.14
C LEU A 41 -9.29 5.82 10.03
N HIS A 42 -10.52 5.31 10.21
CA HIS A 42 -10.83 3.90 9.98
C HIS A 42 -10.60 3.53 8.51
N LEU A 43 -11.04 4.37 7.57
CA LEU A 43 -10.87 4.15 6.14
C LEU A 43 -9.38 4.24 5.74
N LEU A 44 -8.61 5.17 6.30
CA LEU A 44 -7.19 5.33 6.00
C LEU A 44 -6.34 4.19 6.59
N LEU A 45 -6.63 3.76 7.82
CA LEU A 45 -6.01 2.57 8.43
C LEU A 45 -6.41 1.27 7.75
N ARG A 46 -7.56 1.27 7.06
CA ARG A 46 -8.09 0.12 6.34
C ARG A 46 -7.53 0.03 4.93
N TRP A 47 -7.74 1.07 4.15
CA TRP A 47 -7.39 1.10 2.72
C TRP A 47 -6.01 1.68 2.43
N GLY A 48 -5.38 2.40 3.37
CA GLY A 48 -4.07 3.00 3.15
C GLY A 48 -3.00 1.96 2.83
N HIS A 49 -3.02 0.82 3.53
CA HIS A 49 -2.09 -0.27 3.24
C HIS A 49 -2.35 -0.90 1.87
N ALA A 50 -3.62 -1.21 1.55
CA ALA A 50 -4.00 -1.76 0.24
C ALA A 50 -3.67 -0.80 -0.93
N ALA A 51 -3.84 0.51 -0.73
CA ALA A 51 -3.48 1.54 -1.69
C ALA A 51 -1.96 1.60 -1.91
N VAL A 52 -1.15 1.49 -0.85
CA VAL A 52 0.32 1.40 -0.99
C VAL A 52 0.72 0.19 -1.83
N TRP A 53 0.16 -1.00 -1.54
CA TRP A 53 0.45 -2.21 -2.32
C TRP A 53 0.00 -2.08 -3.78
N LEU A 54 -1.14 -1.43 -4.04
CA LEU A 54 -1.61 -1.15 -5.39
C LEU A 54 -0.67 -0.19 -6.13
N LEU A 55 -0.31 0.95 -5.54
CA LEU A 55 0.60 1.91 -6.17
C LEU A 55 1.97 1.30 -6.44
N LEU A 56 2.47 0.48 -5.52
CA LEU A 56 3.76 -0.20 -5.66
C LEU A 56 3.71 -1.24 -6.79
N ALA A 57 2.62 -2.00 -6.91
CA ALA A 57 2.43 -2.91 -8.02
C ALA A 57 2.44 -2.18 -9.37
N VAL A 58 1.68 -1.08 -9.49
CA VAL A 58 1.63 -0.27 -10.72
C VAL A 58 3.01 0.32 -11.04
N ALA A 59 3.77 0.78 -10.03
CA ALA A 59 5.15 1.23 -10.22
C ALA A 59 6.05 0.13 -10.80
N CYS A 60 5.96 -1.11 -10.29
CA CYS A 60 6.70 -2.25 -10.80
C CYS A 60 6.34 -2.60 -12.25
N PHE A 61 5.05 -2.55 -12.62
CA PHE A 61 4.63 -2.76 -14.01
C PHE A 61 5.11 -1.63 -14.94
N LEU A 62 5.09 -0.38 -14.48
CA LEU A 62 5.59 0.77 -15.24
C LEU A 62 7.10 0.68 -15.49
N TRP A 63 7.88 0.27 -14.48
CA TRP A 63 9.31 -0.01 -14.66
C TRP A 63 9.58 -1.13 -15.66
N TYR A 64 8.78 -2.20 -15.62
CA TYR A 64 8.88 -3.29 -16.60
C TYR A 64 8.55 -2.81 -18.02
N ALA A 65 7.53 -1.96 -18.18
CA ALA A 65 7.16 -1.36 -19.46
C ALA A 65 8.10 -0.22 -19.91
N SER A 66 9.26 -0.04 -19.27
CA SER A 66 10.25 1.02 -19.55
C SER A 66 9.77 2.46 -19.33
N TYR A 67 8.61 2.66 -18.70
CA TYR A 67 8.10 3.96 -18.27
C TYR A 67 8.69 4.38 -16.92
N ASN A 68 10.02 4.46 -16.88
CA ASN A 68 10.80 4.73 -15.66
C ASN A 68 10.43 6.01 -14.88
N PRO A 69 10.18 7.18 -15.50
CA PRO A 69 9.85 8.39 -14.74
C PRO A 69 8.50 8.28 -14.01
N LEU A 70 7.51 7.65 -14.64
CA LEU A 70 6.20 7.41 -14.01
C LEU A 70 6.30 6.36 -12.90
N GLY A 71 7.05 5.27 -13.13
CA GLY A 71 7.31 4.26 -12.10
C GLY A 71 7.96 4.85 -10.85
N ASN A 72 8.97 5.72 -11.02
CA ASN A 72 9.61 6.42 -9.91
C ASN A 72 8.65 7.35 -9.16
N GLN A 73 7.81 8.11 -9.87
CA GLN A 73 6.81 8.98 -9.25
C GLN A 73 5.79 8.18 -8.43
N LEU A 74 5.30 7.07 -8.96
CA LEU A 74 4.38 6.21 -8.22
C LEU A 74 5.05 5.57 -7.00
N ALA A 75 6.29 5.11 -7.13
CA ALA A 75 7.04 4.57 -5.99
C ALA A 75 7.24 5.61 -4.89
N ALA A 76 7.56 6.86 -5.25
CA ALA A 76 7.67 7.96 -4.30
C ALA A 76 6.33 8.24 -3.60
N ASN A 77 5.23 8.28 -4.35
CA ASN A 77 3.90 8.46 -3.79
C ASN A 77 3.48 7.31 -2.85
N ALA A 78 3.80 6.06 -3.22
CA ALA A 78 3.57 4.89 -2.37
C ALA A 78 4.32 5.00 -1.04
N MET A 79 5.56 5.48 -1.07
CA MET A 79 6.37 5.68 0.13
C MET A 79 5.80 6.79 1.02
N ILE A 80 5.36 7.91 0.45
CA ILE A 80 4.70 8.98 1.20
C ILE A 80 3.41 8.47 1.86
N LEU A 81 2.57 7.75 1.11
CA LEU A 81 1.35 7.13 1.63
C LEU A 81 1.63 6.16 2.77
N TYR A 82 2.69 5.35 2.67
CA TYR A 82 3.10 4.43 3.71
C TYR A 82 3.54 5.15 4.99
N LEU A 83 4.28 6.26 4.87
CA LEU A 83 4.66 7.09 6.01
C LEU A 83 3.44 7.72 6.68
N LEU A 84 2.49 8.28 5.91
CA LEU A 84 1.24 8.82 6.44
C LEU A 84 0.44 7.74 7.17
N PHE A 85 0.41 6.52 6.63
CA PHE A 85 -0.22 5.37 7.27
C PHE A 85 0.42 5.02 8.62
N ILE A 86 1.76 4.99 8.70
CA ILE A 86 2.47 4.75 9.96
C ILE A 86 2.13 5.83 10.99
N VAL A 87 2.16 7.11 10.59
CA VAL A 87 1.83 8.22 11.50
C VAL A 87 0.39 8.09 12.00
N ALA A 88 -0.57 7.80 11.13
CA ALA A 88 -1.96 7.56 11.50
C ALA A 88 -2.11 6.36 12.46
N LEU A 89 -1.37 5.27 12.22
CA LEU A 89 -1.35 4.08 13.08
C LEU A 89 -0.77 4.39 14.47
N LEU A 90 0.31 5.16 14.52
CA LEU A 90 0.93 5.56 15.79
C LEU A 90 0.02 6.50 16.58
N TYR A 91 -0.66 7.43 15.90
CA TYR A 91 -1.63 8.33 16.52
C TYR A 91 -2.81 7.55 17.12
N ASP A 92 -3.42 6.64 16.35
CA ASP A 92 -4.51 5.77 16.80
C ASP A 92 -4.13 4.89 17.98
N ARG A 93 -2.90 4.36 18.01
CA ARG A 93 -2.39 3.57 19.14
C ARG A 93 -2.13 4.40 20.40
N ARG A 94 -1.78 5.69 20.27
CA ARG A 94 -1.59 6.59 21.42
C ARG A 94 -2.92 7.01 22.02
N THR A 95 -3.91 7.34 21.20
CA THR A 95 -5.26 7.71 21.68
C THR A 95 -6.02 6.53 22.27
N ALA A 96 -5.74 5.29 21.86
CA ALA A 96 -6.34 4.10 22.46
C ALA A 96 -5.75 3.68 23.82
N LYS A 97 -4.62 4.28 24.24
CA LYS A 97 -3.94 3.98 25.52
C LYS A 97 -4.08 5.10 26.56
N GLY A 98 -4.60 6.26 26.17
CA GLY A 98 -4.77 7.44 27.03
C GLY A 98 -6.19 7.61 27.55
#